data_AF-A0A820LNZ0-F1
#
_entry.id   AF-A0A820LNZ0-F1
#
_cell.length_a   1.000
_cell.length_b   1.000
_cell.length_c   1.000
_cell.angle_alpha   90.00
_cell.angle_beta   90.00
_cell.angle_gamma   90.00
#
_symmetry.space_group_name_H-M   'P 1'
#
loop_
_entity.id
_entity.type
_entity.pdbx_description
1 polymer ?
#
loop_
_entity_poly.entity_id
_entity_poly.type
_entity_poly.pdbx_seq_one_letter_code
_entity_poly.pdbx_strand_id
1 'polypeptide(L)'
;MARRTHVSKWINDTTFYDIALRMETTEGALVINPIIGPEPVSGSSRMKGGSATKVILDTVFYLASCNNVMKASEVIEMYRTAVGTMEIEGQDIATVVEQAGECLLNNASIRYVGSSTFGIWGMIDASECVPTYNSSYNEIRGFMA
;
A
#
# COMPACT_ATOMS: atom_id res chain seq x y z
N MET A 1 9.49 -3.36 -13.41
CA MET A 1 10.22 -2.68 -14.50
C MET A 1 9.51 -1.37 -14.83
N ALA A 2 10.25 -0.31 -15.15
CA ALA A 2 9.69 0.99 -15.52
C ALA A 2 9.03 0.95 -16.91
N ARG A 3 8.02 1.81 -17.12
CA ARG A 3 7.30 1.92 -18.41
C ARG A 3 8.18 2.58 -19.48
N ARG A 4 8.20 1.97 -20.67
CA ARG A 4 8.89 2.48 -21.88
C ARG A 4 7.94 3.20 -22.85
N THR A 5 6.72 3.49 -22.41
CA THR A 5 5.74 4.24 -23.20
C THR A 5 5.99 5.74 -23.06
N HIS A 6 5.89 6.47 -24.17
CA HIS A 6 6.01 7.93 -24.18
C HIS A 6 4.97 8.61 -23.29
N VAL A 7 5.40 9.63 -22.56
CA VAL A 7 4.53 10.45 -21.73
C VAL A 7 4.20 11.71 -22.51
N SER A 8 2.96 11.83 -22.99
CA SER A 8 2.54 12.88 -23.93
C SER A 8 2.75 14.33 -23.47
N LYS A 9 2.88 14.55 -22.16
CA LYS A 9 3.10 15.87 -21.56
C LYS A 9 4.56 16.15 -21.19
N TRP A 10 5.48 15.21 -21.41
CA TRP A 10 6.88 15.37 -21.07
C TRP A 10 7.68 15.97 -22.23
N ILE A 11 8.66 16.79 -21.86
CA ILE A 11 9.59 17.41 -22.81
C ILE A 11 10.52 16.31 -23.36
N ASN A 12 10.93 16.46 -24.63
CA ASN A 12 11.88 15.58 -25.32
C ASN A 12 11.43 14.13 -25.49
N ASP A 13 10.12 13.88 -25.52
CA ASP A 13 9.54 12.56 -25.80
C ASP A 13 10.07 11.44 -24.88
N THR A 14 10.36 11.80 -23.63
CA THR A 14 11.00 10.89 -22.65
C THR A 14 10.00 9.90 -22.04
N THR A 15 10.49 8.72 -21.66
CA THR A 15 9.72 7.69 -20.97
C THR A 15 10.06 7.64 -19.47
N PHE A 16 9.20 7.03 -18.66
CA PHE A 16 9.50 6.82 -17.23
C PHE A 16 10.77 5.96 -17.04
N TYR A 17 11.03 5.02 -17.96
CA TYR A 17 12.25 4.22 -17.98
C TYR A 17 13.51 5.08 -18.15
N ASP A 18 13.50 6.05 -19.06
CA ASP A 18 14.66 6.93 -19.30
C ASP A 18 14.98 7.79 -18.08
N ILE A 19 13.94 8.26 -17.38
CA ILE A 19 14.09 9.02 -16.13
C ILE A 19 14.67 8.13 -15.04
N ALA A 20 14.17 6.90 -14.88
CA ALA A 20 14.68 5.97 -13.89
C ALA A 20 16.17 5.67 -14.11
N LEU A 21 16.58 5.41 -15.37
CA LEU A 21 17.98 5.17 -15.72
C LEU A 21 18.86 6.40 -15.45
N ARG A 22 18.34 7.61 -15.73
CA ARG A 22 19.05 8.85 -15.41
C ARG A 22 19.22 9.03 -13.90
N MET A 23 18.22 8.70 -13.09
CA MET A 23 18.31 8.79 -11.64
C MET A 23 19.40 7.86 -11.07
N GLU A 24 19.64 6.70 -11.67
CA GLU A 24 20.71 5.77 -11.23
C GLU A 24 22.12 6.37 -11.37
N THR A 25 22.31 7.35 -12.25
CA THR A 25 23.62 7.99 -12.50
C THR A 25 23.70 9.44 -11.99
N THR A 26 22.61 9.98 -11.43
CA THR A 26 22.56 11.36 -10.95
C THR A 26 23.07 11.46 -9.51
N GLU A 27 24.06 12.32 -9.27
CA GLU A 27 24.55 12.59 -7.92
C GLU A 27 23.43 13.15 -7.03
N GLY A 28 23.29 12.61 -5.81
CA GLY A 28 22.24 13.00 -4.87
C GLY A 28 20.87 12.38 -5.15
N ALA A 29 20.72 11.57 -6.20
CA ALA A 29 19.52 10.76 -6.41
C ALA A 29 19.67 9.37 -5.80
N LEU A 30 18.57 8.81 -5.29
CA LEU A 30 18.50 7.44 -4.78
C LEU A 30 17.29 6.74 -5.38
N VAL A 31 17.52 5.54 -5.93
CA VAL A 31 16.46 4.66 -6.43
C VAL A 31 16.25 3.53 -5.42
N ILE A 32 15.06 3.45 -4.84
CA ILE A 32 14.66 2.37 -3.93
C ILE A 32 13.57 1.55 -4.62
N ASN A 33 13.94 0.36 -5.11
CA ASN A 33 13.08 -0.48 -5.96
C ASN A 33 13.19 -1.98 -5.60
N PRO A 34 12.92 -2.38 -4.34
CA PRO A 34 13.02 -3.79 -3.96
C PRO A 34 12.04 -4.67 -4.74
N ILE A 35 12.48 -5.89 -5.04
CA ILE A 35 11.67 -6.88 -5.73
C ILE A 35 10.78 -7.58 -4.70
N ILE A 36 9.47 -7.36 -4.78
CA ILE A 36 8.47 -7.93 -3.86
C ILE A 36 7.64 -9.06 -4.49
N GLY A 37 7.87 -9.38 -5.76
CA GLY A 37 7.08 -10.34 -6.54
C GLY A 37 5.72 -9.79 -7.00
N PRO A 38 4.93 -10.58 -7.74
CA PRO A 38 3.62 -10.16 -8.23
C PRO A 38 2.58 -10.02 -7.12
N GLU A 39 1.52 -9.27 -7.40
CA GLU A 39 0.35 -9.16 -6.52
C GLU A 39 -0.54 -10.41 -6.64
N PRO A 40 -1.25 -10.81 -5.57
CA PRO A 40 -2.25 -11.89 -5.63
C PRO A 40 -3.39 -11.55 -6.60
N VAL A 41 -3.83 -10.28 -6.61
CA VAL A 41 -4.76 -9.73 -7.60
C VAL A 41 -3.96 -8.84 -8.55
N SER A 42 -3.88 -9.24 -9.83
CA SER A 42 -3.06 -8.55 -10.81
C SER A 42 -3.36 -7.04 -10.86
N GLY A 43 -2.32 -6.23 -10.77
CA GLY A 43 -2.43 -4.76 -10.81
C GLY A 43 -2.91 -4.09 -9.52
N SER A 44 -3.28 -4.84 -8.46
CA SER A 44 -3.72 -4.27 -7.19
C SER A 44 -2.55 -3.80 -6.32
N SER A 45 -1.83 -2.77 -6.78
CA SER A 45 -0.62 -2.24 -6.12
C SER A 45 -0.83 -1.74 -4.69
N ARG A 46 -2.08 -1.52 -4.27
CA ARG A 46 -2.45 -1.18 -2.89
C ARG A 46 -2.11 -2.29 -1.88
N MET A 47 -1.96 -3.54 -2.35
CA MET A 47 -1.71 -4.70 -1.50
C MET A 47 -0.22 -4.82 -1.11
N LYS A 48 0.57 -5.67 -1.78
CA LYS A 48 1.98 -5.88 -1.42
C LYS A 48 2.82 -4.63 -1.71
N GLY A 49 2.58 -3.95 -2.84
CA GLY A 49 3.27 -2.73 -3.23
C GLY A 49 3.13 -1.61 -2.20
N GLY A 50 1.89 -1.32 -1.78
CA GLY A 50 1.58 -0.35 -0.74
C GLY A 50 2.18 -0.73 0.61
N SER A 51 2.03 -2.00 1.01
CA SER A 51 2.59 -2.50 2.27
C SER A 51 4.12 -2.42 2.31
N ALA A 52 4.80 -2.83 1.23
CA ALA A 52 6.25 -2.71 1.12
C ALA A 52 6.70 -1.25 1.16
N THR A 53 5.99 -0.36 0.46
CA THR A 53 6.26 1.09 0.49
C THR A 53 6.16 1.63 1.92
N LYS A 54 5.12 1.23 2.67
CA LYS A 54 4.99 1.60 4.08
C LYS A 54 6.18 1.09 4.90
N VAL A 55 6.51 -0.19 4.83
CA VAL A 55 7.61 -0.78 5.62
C VAL A 55 8.92 -0.06 5.35
N ILE A 56 9.24 0.20 4.08
CA ILE A 56 10.48 0.87 3.66
C ILE A 56 10.52 2.30 4.19
N LEU A 57 9.50 3.10 3.91
CA LEU A 57 9.49 4.51 4.28
C LEU A 57 9.44 4.68 5.81
N ASP A 58 8.62 3.88 6.48
CA ASP A 58 8.52 3.91 7.94
C ASP A 58 9.87 3.55 8.57
N THR A 59 10.56 2.53 8.06
CA THR A 59 11.92 2.18 8.53
C THR A 59 12.89 3.34 8.32
N VAL A 60 12.93 3.94 7.13
CA VAL A 60 13.85 5.06 6.82
C VAL A 60 13.58 6.27 7.71
N PHE A 61 12.32 6.70 7.82
CA PHE A 61 11.96 7.86 8.63
C PHE A 61 12.11 7.62 10.13
N TYR A 62 11.79 6.41 10.59
CA TYR A 62 11.97 6.03 11.98
C TYR A 62 13.45 6.11 12.38
N LEU A 63 14.34 5.50 11.59
CA LEU A 63 15.77 5.52 11.83
C LEU A 63 16.36 6.93 11.81
N ALA A 64 15.91 7.76 10.86
CA ALA A 64 16.27 9.17 10.81
C ALA A 64 15.81 9.93 12.07
N SER A 65 14.60 9.67 12.56
CA SER A 65 14.04 10.35 13.72
C SER A 65 14.74 9.98 15.05
N CYS A 66 15.21 8.74 15.17
CA CYS A 66 15.87 8.24 16.38
C CYS A 66 17.40 8.26 16.30
N ASN A 67 18.01 8.95 15.33
CA ASN A 67 19.47 8.99 15.11
C ASN A 67 20.11 7.59 15.04
N ASN A 68 19.44 6.62 14.40
CA ASN A 68 19.89 5.23 14.25
C ASN A 68 20.14 4.48 15.58
N VAL A 69 19.37 4.77 16.63
CA VAL A 69 19.41 3.99 17.88
C VAL A 69 19.08 2.51 17.64
N MET A 70 18.17 2.21 16.71
CA MET A 70 17.89 0.85 16.25
C MET A 70 18.48 0.59 14.85
N LYS A 71 18.63 -0.68 14.49
CA LYS A 71 18.95 -1.11 13.13
C LYS A 71 17.68 -1.29 12.30
N ALA A 72 17.80 -1.13 10.99
CA ALA A 72 16.71 -1.41 10.05
C ALA A 72 16.12 -2.82 10.21
N SER A 73 16.97 -3.81 10.49
CA SER A 73 16.54 -5.19 10.73
C SER A 73 15.60 -5.33 11.93
N GLU A 74 15.78 -4.52 12.98
CA GLU A 74 14.94 -4.56 14.18
C GLU A 74 13.56 -3.98 13.88
N VAL A 75 13.50 -2.86 13.15
CA VAL A 75 12.23 -2.27 12.70
C VAL A 75 11.47 -3.22 11.75
N ILE A 76 12.19 -3.84 10.80
CA ILE A 76 11.59 -4.82 9.89
C ILE A 76 11.07 -6.06 10.64
N GLU A 77 11.75 -6.48 11.70
CA GLU A 77 11.32 -7.62 12.50
C GLU A 77 10.02 -7.34 13.27
N MET A 78 9.77 -6.08 13.67
CA MET A 78 8.48 -5.68 14.23
C MET A 78 7.34 -5.90 13.22
N TYR A 79 7.56 -5.55 11.95
CA TYR A 79 6.59 -5.80 10.87
C TYR A 79 6.41 -7.30 10.60
N ARG A 80 7.49 -8.10 10.64
CA ARG A 80 7.40 -9.57 10.51
C ARG A 80 6.56 -10.16 11.64
N THR A 81 6.78 -9.71 12.87
CA THR A 81 6.00 -10.15 14.04
C THR A 81 4.52 -9.82 13.86
N ALA A 82 4.20 -8.60 13.41
CA ALA A 82 2.82 -8.19 13.15
C ALA A 82 2.13 -9.07 12.11
N VAL A 83 2.82 -9.41 11.01
CA VAL A 83 2.30 -10.36 10.00
C VAL A 83 2.09 -11.74 10.61
N GLY A 84 3.05 -12.26 11.38
CA GLY A 84 2.92 -13.55 12.06
C GLY A 84 1.74 -13.60 13.02
N THR A 85 1.43 -12.50 13.73
CA THR A 85 0.22 -12.40 14.57
C THR A 85 -1.05 -12.42 13.73
N MET A 86 -1.10 -11.73 12.59
CA MET A 86 -2.27 -11.77 11.71
C MET A 86 -2.51 -13.16 11.13
N GLU A 87 -1.45 -13.92 10.83
CA GLU A 87 -1.56 -15.30 10.37
C GLU A 87 -2.18 -16.22 11.43
N ILE A 88 -1.84 -16.00 12.71
CA ILE A 88 -2.45 -16.74 13.83
C ILE A 88 -3.94 -16.44 13.95
N GLU A 89 -4.33 -15.17 13.84
CA GLU A 89 -5.74 -14.72 13.92
C GLU A 89 -6.51 -14.86 12.59
N GLY A 90 -5.96 -15.62 11.62
CA GLY A 90 -6.47 -15.67 10.26
C GLY A 90 -7.93 -16.13 10.14
N GLN A 91 -8.42 -16.96 11.07
CA GLN A 91 -9.81 -17.43 11.08
C GLN A 91 -10.81 -16.34 11.43
N ASP A 92 -10.46 -15.46 12.37
CA ASP A 92 -11.31 -14.33 12.75
C ASP A 92 -11.36 -13.30 11.63
N ILE A 93 -10.21 -13.06 10.97
CA ILE A 93 -10.13 -12.21 9.77
C ILE A 93 -11.02 -12.77 8.65
N ALA A 94 -10.95 -14.08 8.39
CA ALA A 94 -11.77 -14.74 7.38
C ALA A 94 -13.28 -14.56 7.66
N THR A 95 -13.68 -14.71 8.92
CA THR A 95 -15.06 -14.52 9.36
C THR A 95 -15.57 -13.10 9.07
N VAL A 96 -14.75 -12.08 9.36
CA VAL A 96 -15.11 -10.68 9.06
C VAL A 96 -15.22 -10.45 7.56
N VAL A 97 -14.33 -11.05 6.75
CA VAL A 97 -14.37 -10.94 5.29
C VAL A 97 -15.62 -11.60 4.72
N GLU A 98 -16.03 -12.76 5.23
CA GLU A 98 -17.27 -13.45 4.81
C GLU A 98 -18.51 -12.60 5.12
N GLN A 99 -18.61 -12.05 6.34
CA GLN A 99 -19.71 -11.15 6.72
C GLN A 99 -19.75 -9.88 5.87
N ALA A 100 -18.58 -9.31 5.53
CA ALA A 100 -18.49 -8.19 4.62
C ALA A 100 -19.00 -8.54 3.21
N GLY A 101 -18.67 -9.74 2.71
CA GLY A 101 -19.18 -10.27 1.45
C GLY A 101 -20.70 -10.42 1.45
N GLU A 102 -21.27 -11.02 2.50
CA GLU A 102 -22.72 -11.15 2.67
C GLU A 102 -23.43 -9.79 2.74
N CYS A 103 -22.83 -8.81 3.42
CA CYS A 103 -23.35 -7.44 3.46
C CYS A 103 -23.50 -6.86 2.04
N LEU A 104 -22.46 -6.95 1.22
CA LEU A 104 -22.49 -6.44 -0.16
C LEU A 104 -23.46 -7.22 -1.06
N LEU A 105 -23.53 -8.56 -0.92
CA LEU A 105 -24.48 -9.39 -1.69
C LEU A 105 -25.95 -9.04 -1.37
N ASN A 106 -26.22 -8.57 -0.16
CA ASN A 106 -27.53 -8.10 0.27
C ASN A 106 -27.80 -6.62 -0.07
N ASN A 107 -27.00 -6.00 -0.95
CA ASN A 107 -27.07 -4.59 -1.32
C ASN A 107 -26.92 -3.62 -0.13
N ALA A 108 -26.28 -4.06 0.95
CA ALA A 108 -25.92 -3.20 2.08
C ALA A 108 -24.52 -2.58 1.86
N SER A 109 -24.11 -1.70 2.78
CA SER A 109 -22.85 -0.96 2.67
C SER A 109 -21.91 -1.23 3.83
N ILE A 110 -20.61 -1.29 3.56
CA ILE A 110 -19.54 -1.42 4.55
C ILE A 110 -19.02 -0.04 4.94
N ARG A 111 -19.00 0.27 6.25
CA ARG A 111 -18.48 1.53 6.78
C ARG A 111 -17.28 1.27 7.69
N TYR A 112 -16.10 1.74 7.29
CA TYR A 112 -14.93 1.78 8.16
C TYR A 112 -15.02 3.01 9.04
N VAL A 113 -15.03 2.84 10.37
CA VAL A 113 -15.09 3.94 11.34
C VAL A 113 -13.90 3.78 12.27
N GLY A 114 -12.96 4.73 12.20
CA GLY A 114 -11.76 4.73 13.03
C GLY A 114 -11.39 6.13 13.49
N SER A 115 -10.71 6.23 14.63
CA SER A 115 -10.12 7.49 15.10
C SER A 115 -8.70 7.67 14.56
N SER A 116 -8.26 8.91 14.42
CA SER A 116 -6.88 9.25 14.07
C SER A 116 -6.39 8.50 12.82
N THR A 117 -5.25 7.81 12.91
CA THR A 117 -4.65 7.07 11.78
C THR A 117 -5.49 5.89 11.31
N PHE A 118 -6.29 5.26 12.18
CA PHE A 118 -7.16 4.14 11.79
C PHE A 118 -8.28 4.58 10.85
N GLY A 119 -8.81 5.80 11.02
CA GLY A 119 -9.76 6.39 10.07
C GLY A 119 -9.13 6.61 8.69
N ILE A 120 -7.87 7.04 8.66
CA ILE A 120 -7.11 7.21 7.41
C ILE A 120 -6.93 5.87 6.68
N TRP A 121 -6.58 4.79 7.40
CA TRP A 121 -6.48 3.45 6.82
C TRP A 121 -7.79 2.99 6.17
N GLY A 122 -8.92 3.19 6.85
CA GLY A 122 -10.24 2.88 6.29
C GLY A 122 -10.59 3.72 5.06
N MET A 123 -10.22 5.00 5.04
CA MET A 123 -10.43 5.85 3.86
C MET A 123 -9.57 5.43 2.66
N ILE A 124 -8.31 5.07 2.88
CA ILE A 124 -7.41 4.57 1.83
C ILE A 124 -7.97 3.29 1.22
N ASP A 125 -8.36 2.31 2.04
CA ASP A 125 -8.91 1.06 1.54
C ASP A 125 -10.20 1.29 0.73
N ALA A 126 -11.16 2.04 1.28
CA ALA A 126 -12.42 2.35 0.61
C ALA A 126 -12.24 3.08 -0.73
N SER A 127 -11.27 4.00 -0.82
CA SER A 127 -11.03 4.79 -2.04
C SER A 127 -10.60 3.94 -3.24
N GLU A 128 -9.98 2.79 -2.97
CA GLU A 128 -9.47 1.89 -4.00
C GLU A 128 -10.50 0.85 -4.46
N CYS A 129 -11.62 0.69 -3.76
CA CYS A 129 -12.67 -0.25 -4.14
C CYS A 129 -13.35 0.15 -5.47
N VAL A 130 -13.56 1.44 -5.69
CA VAL A 130 -14.21 1.98 -6.90
C VAL A 130 -13.41 1.65 -8.16
N PRO A 131 -12.12 2.04 -8.30
CA PRO A 131 -11.35 1.73 -9.50
C PRO A 131 -10.98 0.24 -9.64
N THR A 132 -10.88 -0.50 -8.53
CA THR A 132 -10.42 -1.90 -8.56
C THR A 132 -11.55 -2.88 -8.84
N TYR A 133 -12.70 -2.72 -8.18
CA TYR A 133 -13.82 -3.65 -8.23
C TYR A 133 -15.05 -3.07 -8.94
N ASN A 134 -14.93 -1.86 -9.51
CA ASN A 134 -16.04 -1.13 -10.11
C ASN A 134 -17.22 -0.94 -9.12
N SER A 135 -16.90 -0.78 -7.83
CA SER A 135 -17.90 -0.54 -6.78
C SER A 135 -18.46 0.88 -6.90
N SER A 136 -19.67 1.11 -6.38
CA SER A 136 -20.20 2.46 -6.23
C SER A 136 -19.53 3.18 -5.06
N TYR A 137 -19.53 4.52 -5.08
CA TYR A 137 -19.01 5.36 -3.98
C TYR A 137 -19.75 5.18 -2.65
N ASN A 138 -20.90 4.51 -2.64
CA ASN A 138 -21.72 4.31 -1.44
C ASN A 138 -21.64 2.90 -0.86
N GLU A 139 -21.09 1.93 -1.58
CA GLU A 139 -20.95 0.55 -1.12
C GLU A 139 -19.92 0.42 0.00
N ILE A 140 -18.77 1.09 -0.12
CA ILE A 140 -17.68 1.01 0.86
C ILE A 140 -17.18 2.42 1.16
N ARG A 141 -17.22 2.87 2.44
CA ARG A 141 -16.80 4.22 2.84
C ARG A 141 -16.03 4.23 4.14
N GLY A 142 -14.95 5.00 4.19
CA GLY A 142 -14.20 5.30 5.40
C GLY A 142 -14.61 6.61 6.07
N PHE A 143 -14.57 6.63 7.40
CA PHE A 143 -14.81 7.79 8.25
C PHE A 143 -13.69 7.91 9.28
N MET A 144 -13.30 9.15 9.56
CA MET A 144 -12.36 9.50 10.59
C MET A 144 -13.07 10.36 11.64
N ALA A 145 -13.02 9.94 12.90
CA ALA A 145 -13.52 10.66 14.05
C ALA A 145 -12.42 11.52 14.70
#